data_AF-T1C3R4-F1
#
_entry.id   AF-T1C3R4-F1
#
_cell.length_a   1.000
_cell.length_b   1.000
_cell.length_c   1.000
_cell.angle_alpha   90.00
_cell.angle_beta   90.00
_cell.angle_gamma   90.00
#
_symmetry.space_group_name_H-M   'P 1'
#
loop_
_entity.id
_entity.type
_entity.pdbx_description
1 polymer ?
#
loop_
_entity_poly.entity_id
_entity_poly.type
_entity_poly.pdbx_seq_one_letter_code
_entity_poly.pdbx_strand_id
1 'polypeptide(L)'
;MLLLVDELQYVPEDQLAALITALHRAAQQQLPVMLIGAGLPQLPGRMGRAKTYAERLFEFPQIGPLDAAASRQALVIPARKQGVEFVPRAIAMIVRETQGYPYFLQEWGKHAWDVATRSPITLRDVELASRETIAALDVKFFPRALRSAHPQRETLSARHGRARTRAASFRRHRRCTRAPSHRA
;
A
#
# COMPACT_ATOMS: atom_id res chain seq x y z
N MET A 1 -2.54 29.15 -8.72
CA MET A 1 -3.46 28.07 -9.11
C MET A 1 -2.83 26.73 -8.78
N LEU A 2 -3.55 25.85 -8.09
CA LEU A 2 -3.09 24.51 -7.73
C LEU A 2 -3.96 23.48 -8.45
N LEU A 3 -3.32 22.58 -9.22
CA LEU A 3 -3.95 21.47 -9.90
C LEU A 3 -3.61 20.18 -9.15
N LEU A 4 -4.63 19.44 -8.73
CA LEU A 4 -4.48 18.15 -8.06
C LEU A 4 -5.03 17.07 -8.99
N VAL A 5 -4.19 16.11 -9.36
CA VAL A 5 -4.59 15.02 -10.25
C VAL A 5 -4.19 13.69 -9.65
N ASP A 6 -5.18 12.85 -9.38
CA ASP A 6 -4.97 11.50 -8.89
C ASP A 6 -4.92 10.50 -10.05
N GLU A 7 -4.24 9.38 -9.82
CA GLU A 7 -4.13 8.26 -10.74
C GLU A 7 -3.65 8.63 -12.15
N LEU A 8 -2.62 9.48 -12.23
CA LEU A 8 -2.01 9.96 -13.48
C LEU A 8 -1.56 8.85 -14.43
N GLN A 9 -1.35 7.62 -13.93
CA GLN A 9 -1.05 6.48 -14.81
C GLN A 9 -2.18 6.14 -15.79
N TYR A 10 -3.42 6.57 -15.57
CA TYR A 10 -4.49 6.31 -16.54
C TYR A 10 -4.49 7.31 -17.70
N VAL A 11 -3.78 8.43 -17.56
CA VAL A 11 -3.69 9.43 -18.62
C VAL A 11 -2.87 8.86 -19.80
N PRO A 12 -3.40 8.92 -21.03
CA PRO A 12 -2.66 8.58 -22.24
C PRO A 12 -1.36 9.37 -22.38
N GLU A 13 -0.34 8.77 -23.02
CA GLU A 13 1.01 9.35 -23.07
C GLU A 13 1.05 10.67 -23.87
N ASP A 14 0.25 10.80 -24.92
CA ASP A 14 0.08 12.00 -25.73
C ASP A 14 -0.55 13.15 -24.94
N GLN A 15 -1.56 12.86 -24.11
CA GLN A 15 -2.19 13.84 -23.24
C GLN A 15 -1.25 14.27 -22.11
N LEU A 16 -0.50 13.33 -21.55
CA LEU A 16 0.52 13.61 -20.54
C LEU A 16 1.62 14.50 -21.12
N ALA A 17 2.06 14.25 -22.37
CA ALA A 17 3.01 15.09 -23.08
C ALA A 17 2.49 16.53 -23.29
N ALA A 18 1.21 16.69 -23.63
CA ALA A 18 0.58 18.00 -23.77
C ALA A 18 0.52 18.75 -22.43
N LEU A 19 0.14 18.07 -21.34
CA LEU A 19 0.12 18.63 -19.99
C LEU A 19 1.51 19.10 -19.55
N ILE A 20 2.54 18.26 -19.72
CA ILE A 20 3.93 18.60 -19.40
C ILE A 20 4.39 19.83 -20.22
N THR A 21 4.03 19.89 -21.49
CA THR A 21 4.38 21.02 -22.37
C THR A 21 3.72 22.32 -21.90
N ALA A 22 2.44 22.27 -21.49
CA ALA A 22 1.73 23.41 -20.97
C ALA A 22 2.33 23.91 -19.65
N LEU A 23 2.66 22.99 -18.73
CA LEU A 23 3.31 23.33 -17.46
C LEU A 23 4.70 23.92 -17.65
N HIS A 24 5.46 23.40 -18.63
CA HIS A 24 6.75 23.96 -18.97
C HIS A 24 6.63 25.41 -19.47
N ARG A 25 5.66 25.71 -20.35
CA ARG A 25 5.38 27.08 -20.80
C ARG A 25 4.92 27.99 -19.66
N ALA A 26 4.06 27.48 -18.78
CA ALA A 26 3.59 28.24 -17.61
C ALA A 26 4.77 28.62 -16.69
N ALA A 27 5.70 27.68 -16.44
CA ALA A 27 6.92 27.95 -15.69
C ALA A 27 7.83 28.98 -16.38
N GLN A 28 7.98 28.91 -17.70
CA GLN A 28 8.75 29.91 -18.48
C GLN A 28 8.14 31.31 -18.40
N GLN A 29 6.81 31.40 -18.38
CA GLN A 29 6.07 32.65 -18.22
C GLN A 29 5.94 33.08 -16.75
N GLN A 30 6.56 32.36 -15.81
CA GLN A 30 6.48 32.61 -14.37
C GLN A 30 5.03 32.68 -13.85
N LEU A 31 4.13 31.93 -14.48
CA LEU A 31 2.74 31.86 -14.03
C LEU A 31 2.69 31.05 -12.72
N PRO A 32 1.90 31.49 -11.73
CA PRO A 32 1.83 30.83 -10.43
C PRO A 32 0.94 29.57 -10.51
N VAL A 33 1.41 28.54 -11.21
CA VAL A 33 0.71 27.26 -11.41
C VAL A 33 1.56 26.13 -10.84
N MET A 34 0.95 25.28 -10.02
CA MET A 34 1.56 24.06 -9.48
C MET A 34 0.67 22.86 -9.78
N LEU A 35 1.26 21.75 -10.22
CA LEU A 35 0.59 20.46 -10.36
C LEU A 35 1.11 19.53 -9.27
N ILE A 36 0.20 18.93 -8.51
CA ILE A 36 0.51 17.80 -7.63
C ILE A 36 -0.20 16.58 -8.20
N GLY A 37 0.58 15.55 -8.44
CA GLY A 37 0.15 14.33 -9.07
C GLY A 37 0.35 13.12 -8.17
N ALA A 38 -0.60 12.20 -8.18
CA ALA A 38 -0.44 10.87 -7.60
C ALA A 38 -0.53 9.79 -8.69
N GLY A 39 0.20 8.70 -8.49
CA GLY A 39 0.14 7.56 -9.38
C GLY A 39 1.14 6.47 -9.05
N LEU A 40 1.09 5.40 -9.84
CA LEU A 40 1.92 4.22 -9.63
C LEU A 40 3.42 4.51 -9.86
N PRO A 41 4.35 3.71 -9.28
CA PRO A 41 5.81 3.90 -9.39
C PRO A 41 6.38 3.91 -10.82
N GLN A 42 5.59 3.46 -11.80
CA GLN A 42 5.91 3.49 -13.22
C GLN A 42 5.69 4.86 -13.89
N LEU A 43 5.02 5.79 -13.20
CA LEU A 43 4.67 7.11 -13.72
C LEU A 43 5.91 7.95 -14.11
N PRO A 44 6.99 8.04 -13.31
CA PRO A 44 8.17 8.82 -13.69
C PRO A 44 8.75 8.38 -15.04
N GLY A 45 8.88 7.07 -15.25
CA GLY A 45 9.36 6.52 -16.52
C GLY A 45 8.44 6.82 -17.70
N ARG A 46 7.11 6.82 -17.50
CA ARG A 46 6.15 7.22 -18.54
C ARG A 46 6.23 8.70 -18.87
N MET A 47 6.43 9.56 -17.87
CA MET A 47 6.62 11.00 -18.08
C MET A 47 7.93 11.27 -18.83
N GLY A 48 9.02 10.56 -18.49
CA GLY A 48 10.30 10.66 -19.20
C GLY A 48 10.22 10.21 -20.67
N ARG A 49 9.45 9.15 -20.97
CA ARG A 49 9.17 8.73 -22.36
C ARG A 49 8.32 9.74 -23.12
N ALA A 50 7.31 10.32 -22.47
CA ALA A 50 6.47 11.35 -23.06
C ALA A 50 7.27 12.60 -23.42
N LYS A 51 8.14 13.07 -22.51
CA LYS A 51 9.09 14.17 -22.72
C LYS A 51 10.33 13.98 -21.82
N THR A 52 11.51 13.90 -22.42
CA THR A 52 12.77 13.63 -21.71
C THR A 52 13.14 14.67 -20.64
N TYR A 53 12.63 15.91 -20.74
CA TYR A 53 12.85 16.95 -19.73
C TYR A 53 11.86 16.91 -18.55
N ALA A 54 10.83 16.06 -18.60
CA ALA A 54 9.81 15.96 -17.55
C ALA A 54 10.42 15.56 -16.21
N GLU A 55 11.44 14.70 -16.21
CA GLU A 55 12.12 14.26 -14.99
C GLU A 55 12.80 15.40 -14.23
N ARG A 56 13.12 16.51 -14.90
CA ARG A 56 13.71 17.71 -14.27
C ARG A 56 12.65 18.73 -13.85
N LEU A 57 11.45 18.66 -14.42
CA LEU A 57 10.36 19.59 -14.16
C LEU A 57 9.58 19.20 -12.90
N PHE A 58 9.61 17.92 -12.51
CA PHE A 58 8.84 17.39 -11.39
C PHE A 58 9.73 16.69 -10.37
N GLU A 59 9.29 16.73 -9.12
CA GLU A 59 9.80 15.89 -8.05
C GLU A 59 8.90 14.67 -7.89
N PHE A 60 9.50 13.50 -7.65
CA PHE A 60 8.77 12.23 -7.50
C PHE A 60 9.04 11.62 -6.11
N PRO A 61 8.52 12.22 -5.03
CA PRO A 61 8.63 11.63 -3.71
C PRO A 61 7.87 10.29 -3.66
N GLN A 62 8.53 9.23 -3.18
CA GLN A 62 7.87 7.95 -2.96
C GLN A 62 7.18 7.93 -1.59
N ILE A 63 5.90 7.60 -1.56
CA ILE A 63 5.13 7.43 -0.33
C ILE A 63 5.15 5.95 0.06
N GLY A 64 5.80 5.66 1.19
CA GLY A 64 5.88 4.32 1.76
C GLY A 64 4.83 4.05 2.85
N PRO A 65 4.90 2.88 3.50
CA PRO A 65 4.11 2.59 4.70
C PRO A 65 4.35 3.62 5.80
N LEU A 66 3.36 3.83 6.66
CA LEU A 66 3.49 4.68 7.83
C LEU A 66 4.47 4.06 8.83
N ASP A 67 5.26 4.91 9.48
CA ASP A 67 6.04 4.48 10.64
C ASP A 67 5.11 4.09 11.82
N ALA A 68 5.70 3.53 12.87
CA ALA A 68 4.92 3.07 14.02
C ALA A 68 4.19 4.21 14.76
N ALA A 69 4.76 5.41 14.80
CA ALA A 69 4.18 6.56 15.49
C ALA A 69 2.99 7.13 14.70
N ALA A 70 3.15 7.32 13.40
CA ALA A 70 2.11 7.73 12.47
C ALA A 70 0.99 6.69 12.39
N SER A 71 1.31 5.40 12.35
CA SER A 71 0.33 4.31 12.39
C SER A 71 -0.50 4.34 13.67
N ARG A 72 0.14 4.59 14.83
CA ARG A 72 -0.57 4.76 16.10
C ARG A 72 -1.48 5.98 16.07
N GLN A 73 -1.01 7.11 15.56
CA GLN A 73 -1.79 8.34 15.45
C GLN A 73 -3.02 8.14 14.54
N ALA A 74 -2.85 7.43 13.43
CA ALA A 74 -3.93 7.11 12.49
C ALA A 74 -5.09 6.34 13.15
N LEU A 75 -4.83 5.55 14.19
CA LEU A 75 -5.85 4.83 14.96
C LEU A 75 -6.39 5.66 16.15
N VAL A 76 -5.49 6.30 16.91
CA VAL A 76 -5.84 6.96 18.17
C VAL A 76 -6.57 8.28 17.96
N ILE A 77 -6.16 9.09 16.97
CA ILE A 77 -6.77 10.40 16.72
C ILE A 77 -8.26 10.29 16.36
N PRO A 78 -8.68 9.49 15.36
CA PRO A 78 -10.10 9.37 15.04
C PRO A 78 -10.89 8.75 16.21
N ALA A 79 -10.30 7.82 16.94
CA ALA A 79 -10.95 7.21 18.10
C ALA A 79 -11.23 8.22 19.21
N ARG A 80 -10.21 8.99 19.59
CA ARG A 80 -10.33 10.03 20.63
C ARG A 80 -11.32 11.12 20.26
N LYS A 81 -11.43 11.49 18.98
CA LYS A 81 -12.44 12.45 18.50
C LYS A 81 -13.88 11.99 18.78
N GLN A 82 -14.10 10.69 18.95
CA GLN A 82 -15.40 10.09 19.28
C GLN A 82 -15.46 9.58 20.73
N GLY A 83 -14.50 9.96 21.59
CA GLY A 83 -14.47 9.54 22.99
C GLY A 83 -14.10 8.06 23.21
N VAL A 84 -13.56 7.38 22.20
CA VAL A 84 -13.11 5.99 22.29
C VAL A 84 -11.61 5.92 22.44
N GLU A 85 -11.14 4.98 23.26
CA GLU A 85 -9.72 4.71 23.46
C GLU A 85 -9.33 3.32 22.98
N PHE A 86 -8.05 3.14 22.67
CA PHE A 86 -7.46 1.84 22.38
C PHE A 86 -6.45 1.48 23.47
N VAL A 87 -6.46 0.21 23.90
CA VAL A 87 -5.39 -0.31 24.76
C VAL A 87 -4.07 -0.34 23.96
N PRO A 88 -2.91 0.05 24.54
CA PRO A 88 -1.65 0.09 23.80
C PRO A 88 -1.26 -1.23 23.12
N ARG A 89 -1.58 -2.37 23.74
CA ARG A 89 -1.35 -3.71 23.16
C ARG A 89 -2.19 -3.97 21.92
N ALA A 90 -3.41 -3.44 21.86
CA ALA A 90 -4.30 -3.56 20.70
C ALA A 90 -3.70 -2.80 19.50
N ILE A 91 -3.26 -1.56 19.70
CA ILE A 91 -2.57 -0.75 18.68
C ILE A 91 -1.32 -1.45 18.16
N ALA A 92 -0.48 -1.96 19.07
CA ALA A 92 0.75 -2.64 18.69
C ALA A 92 0.49 -3.89 17.84
N MET A 93 -0.61 -4.60 18.11
CA MET A 93 -1.02 -5.73 17.31
C MET A 93 -1.47 -5.30 15.92
N ILE A 94 -2.35 -4.29 15.81
CA ILE A 94 -2.80 -3.75 14.51
C ILE A 94 -1.60 -3.30 13.66
N VAL A 95 -0.69 -2.52 14.23
CA VAL A 95 0.51 -2.03 13.51
C VAL A 95 1.37 -3.20 13.02
N ARG A 96 1.50 -4.25 13.84
CA ARG A 96 2.26 -5.45 13.46
C ARG A 96 1.58 -6.23 12.33
N GLU A 97 0.28 -6.45 12.38
CA GLU A 97 -0.42 -7.21 11.32
C GLU A 97 -0.46 -6.41 10.01
N THR A 98 -0.64 -5.10 10.10
CA THR A 98 -0.77 -4.21 8.93
C THR A 98 0.56 -3.73 8.36
N GLN A 99 1.67 -3.92 9.08
CA GLN A 99 3.02 -3.44 8.71
C GLN A 99 3.06 -1.93 8.38
N GLY A 100 2.13 -1.14 8.93
CA GLY A 100 2.03 0.31 8.67
C GLY A 100 1.37 0.69 7.35
N TYR A 101 0.81 -0.25 6.58
CA TYR A 101 0.11 0.09 5.35
C TYR A 101 -1.22 0.80 5.67
N PRO A 102 -1.45 2.05 5.18
CA PRO A 102 -2.61 2.86 5.52
C PRO A 102 -3.95 2.17 5.29
N TYR A 103 -4.10 1.50 4.15
CA TYR A 103 -5.34 0.80 3.81
C TYR A 103 -5.69 -0.30 4.82
N PHE A 104 -4.70 -1.14 5.20
CA PHE A 104 -4.94 -2.19 6.18
C PHE A 104 -5.15 -1.62 7.59
N LEU A 105 -4.43 -0.55 7.96
CA LEU A 105 -4.68 0.15 9.23
C LEU A 105 -6.13 0.63 9.35
N GLN A 106 -6.68 1.18 8.27
CA GLN A 106 -8.07 1.63 8.22
C GLN A 106 -9.06 0.47 8.36
N GLU A 107 -8.87 -0.62 7.61
CA GLU A 107 -9.76 -1.78 7.69
C GLU A 107 -9.72 -2.44 9.09
N TRP A 108 -8.54 -2.67 9.66
CA TRP A 108 -8.42 -3.21 11.03
C TRP A 108 -9.01 -2.26 12.07
N GLY A 109 -8.77 -0.96 11.93
CA GLY A 109 -9.33 0.05 12.83
C GLY A 109 -10.85 0.04 12.80
N LYS A 110 -11.44 -0.04 11.60
CA LYS A 110 -12.90 -0.15 11.40
C LYS A 110 -13.46 -1.43 12.02
N HIS A 111 -12.92 -2.60 11.67
CA HIS A 111 -13.43 -3.86 12.21
C HIS A 111 -13.26 -3.96 13.73
N ALA A 112 -12.15 -3.46 14.28
CA ALA A 112 -11.95 -3.40 15.72
C ALA A 112 -13.00 -2.50 16.40
N TRP A 113 -13.40 -1.42 15.74
CA TRP A 113 -14.48 -0.55 16.20
C TRP A 113 -15.84 -1.24 16.18
N ASP A 114 -16.16 -1.94 15.08
CA ASP A 114 -17.45 -2.60 14.89
C ASP A 114 -17.63 -3.77 15.89
N VAL A 115 -16.54 -4.47 16.22
CA VAL A 115 -16.54 -5.58 17.19
C VAL A 115 -16.58 -5.09 18.64
N ALA A 116 -15.94 -3.94 18.94
CA ALA A 116 -15.83 -3.45 20.31
C ALA A 116 -17.18 -2.97 20.85
N THR A 117 -17.69 -3.64 21.88
CA THR A 117 -18.96 -3.25 22.52
C THR A 117 -18.81 -2.05 23.47
N ARG A 118 -17.59 -1.75 23.92
CA ARG A 118 -17.28 -0.66 24.85
C ARG A 118 -15.87 -0.14 24.68
N SER A 119 -15.66 1.11 25.09
CA SER A 119 -14.32 1.69 25.26
C SER A 119 -13.70 1.20 26.59
N PRO A 120 -12.37 0.99 26.67
CA PRO A 120 -11.40 1.01 25.57
C PRO A 120 -11.40 -0.28 24.74
N ILE A 121 -11.08 -0.16 23.44
CA ILE A 121 -10.90 -1.29 22.52
C ILE A 121 -9.71 -2.13 22.98
N THR A 122 -9.97 -3.40 23.27
CA THR A 122 -9.02 -4.33 23.88
C THR A 122 -8.28 -5.15 22.84
N LEU A 123 -7.25 -5.89 23.29
CA LEU A 123 -6.53 -6.82 22.42
C LEU A 123 -7.47 -7.90 21.85
N ARG A 124 -8.43 -8.38 22.64
CA ARG A 124 -9.37 -9.44 22.23
C ARG A 124 -10.29 -8.97 21.10
N ASP A 125 -10.75 -7.71 21.17
CA ASP A 125 -11.60 -7.12 20.13
C ASP A 125 -10.85 -7.07 18.79
N VAL A 126 -9.56 -6.72 18.83
CA VAL A 126 -8.69 -6.74 17.64
C VAL A 126 -8.40 -8.16 17.15
N GLU A 127 -8.25 -9.15 18.03
CA GLU A 127 -8.04 -10.55 17.63
C GLU A 127 -9.25 -11.11 16.88
N LEU A 128 -10.46 -10.78 17.36
CA LEU A 128 -11.72 -11.13 16.72
C LEU A 128 -11.86 -10.39 15.38
N ALA A 129 -11.69 -9.06 15.39
CA ALA A 129 -11.72 -8.23 14.20
C ALA A 129 -10.71 -8.67 13.14
N SER A 130 -9.52 -9.13 13.53
CA SER A 130 -8.50 -9.60 12.59
C SER A 130 -8.97 -10.81 11.79
N ARG A 131 -9.70 -11.74 12.42
CA ARG A 131 -10.25 -12.92 11.73
C ARG A 131 -11.29 -12.52 10.70
N GLU A 132 -12.18 -11.61 11.06
CA GLU A 132 -13.20 -11.07 10.16
C GLU A 132 -12.58 -10.25 9.03
N THR A 133 -11.58 -9.43 9.34
CA THR A 133 -10.89 -8.59 8.35
C THR A 133 -10.15 -9.46 7.33
N ILE A 134 -9.43 -10.50 7.77
CA ILE A 134 -8.75 -11.42 6.85
C ILE A 134 -9.76 -12.12 5.95
N ALA A 135 -10.87 -12.62 6.50
CA ALA A 135 -11.93 -13.25 5.70
C ALA A 135 -12.56 -12.27 4.68
N ALA A 136 -12.79 -11.02 5.07
CA ALA A 136 -13.31 -9.98 4.18
C ALA A 136 -12.30 -9.61 3.08
N LEU A 137 -11.01 -9.53 3.42
CA LEU A 137 -9.94 -9.25 2.48
C LEU A 137 -9.73 -10.39 1.49
N ASP A 138 -9.86 -11.65 1.91
CA ASP A 138 -9.82 -12.80 1.00
C ASP A 138 -10.90 -12.67 -0.07
N VAL A 139 -12.10 -12.21 0.27
CA VAL A 139 -13.16 -11.99 -0.73
C VAL A 139 -12.85 -10.80 -1.64
N LYS A 140 -12.31 -9.70 -1.10
CA LYS A 140 -12.02 -8.47 -1.85
C LYS A 140 -10.78 -8.56 -2.76
N PHE A 141 -9.74 -9.30 -2.35
CA PHE A 141 -8.49 -9.47 -3.13
C PHE A 141 -8.50 -10.70 -4.03
N PHE A 142 -9.42 -11.66 -3.82
CA PHE A 142 -9.61 -12.81 -4.71
C PHE A 142 -10.95 -12.80 -5.49
N PRO A 143 -11.32 -11.75 -6.24
CA PRO A 143 -12.46 -11.82 -7.13
C PRO A 143 -12.14 -12.73 -8.34
N ARG A 144 -12.57 -13.99 -8.25
CA ARG A 144 -12.78 -15.00 -9.32
C ARG A 144 -11.59 -15.41 -10.22
N ALA A 145 -10.57 -14.58 -10.46
CA ALA A 145 -9.46 -14.89 -11.38
C ALA A 145 -8.47 -15.94 -10.83
N LEU A 146 -8.39 -16.13 -9.50
CA LEU A 146 -7.55 -17.15 -8.86
C LEU A 146 -8.26 -18.47 -8.57
N ARG A 147 -9.58 -18.58 -8.83
CA ARG A 147 -10.29 -19.87 -8.71
C ARG A 147 -10.05 -20.78 -9.92
N SER A 148 -9.71 -20.23 -11.07
CA SER A 148 -9.53 -20.97 -12.33
C SER A 148 -8.14 -21.57 -12.51
N ALA A 149 -7.20 -21.39 -11.57
CA ALA A 149 -5.86 -21.99 -11.63
C ALA A 149 -5.79 -23.43 -11.07
N HIS A 150 -6.93 -24.13 -10.99
CA HIS A 150 -6.97 -25.57 -10.83
C HIS A 150 -8.01 -26.23 -11.74
N PRO A 151 -7.63 -26.56 -12.98
CA PRO A 151 -8.13 -27.74 -13.66
C PRO A 151 -6.93 -28.62 -14.00
N GLN A 152 -6.68 -29.62 -13.16
CA GLN A 152 -6.02 -30.91 -13.47
C GLN A 152 -5.61 -31.59 -12.16
N ARG A 153 -6.61 -32.11 -11.45
CA ARG A 153 -6.45 -33.27 -10.56
C ARG A 153 -7.17 -34.42 -11.24
N GLU A 154 -6.50 -35.05 -12.21
CA GLU A 154 -6.73 -36.42 -12.69
C GLU A 154 -5.89 -36.64 -13.95
N THR A 155 -4.63 -37.04 -13.76
CA THR A 155 -3.72 -37.76 -14.69
C THR A 155 -2.28 -37.32 -14.46
N LEU A 156 -1.71 -37.63 -13.29
CA LEU A 156 -0.25 -37.68 -13.06
C LEU A 156 0.05 -38.43 -11.75
N SER A 157 -0.66 -39.54 -11.54
CA SER A 157 -0.24 -40.59 -10.58
C SER A 157 0.89 -41.47 -11.14
N ALA A 158 1.44 -41.14 -12.30
CA ALA A 158 2.57 -41.84 -12.88
C ALA A 158 3.60 -40.81 -13.36
N ARG A 159 4.73 -40.78 -12.66
CA ARG A 159 5.96 -40.01 -12.92
C ARG A 159 6.02 -38.61 -12.29
N HIS A 160 7.07 -38.46 -11.47
CA HIS A 160 7.60 -37.23 -10.85
C HIS A 160 7.07 -36.86 -9.47
N GLY A 161 7.61 -37.58 -8.48
CA GLY A 161 7.92 -36.96 -7.18
C GLY A 161 8.93 -35.83 -7.37
N ARG A 162 8.54 -34.62 -6.93
CA ARG A 162 9.34 -33.44 -6.52
C ARG A 162 8.58 -32.16 -6.88
N ALA A 163 7.71 -31.69 -5.98
CA ALA A 163 7.35 -30.26 -5.87
C ALA A 163 6.44 -29.98 -4.65
N ARG A 164 6.78 -30.51 -3.47
CA ARG A 164 6.20 -30.07 -2.19
C ARG A 164 6.95 -28.84 -1.66
N THR A 165 6.99 -27.72 -2.37
CA THR A 165 7.51 -26.45 -1.80
C THR A 165 7.12 -25.23 -2.62
N ARG A 166 6.01 -24.54 -2.29
CA ARG A 166 5.83 -23.12 -2.66
C ARG A 166 4.73 -22.33 -1.92
N ALA A 167 4.22 -22.82 -0.79
CA ALA A 167 3.34 -22.06 0.10
C ALA A 167 4.06 -21.34 1.26
N ALA A 168 5.41 -21.35 1.29
CA ALA A 168 6.22 -20.77 2.36
C ALA A 168 6.86 -19.40 2.02
N SER A 169 6.37 -18.70 0.99
CA SER A 169 7.03 -17.50 0.44
C SER A 169 6.76 -16.22 1.26
N PHE A 170 5.65 -16.11 1.99
CA PHE A 170 5.35 -14.93 2.79
C PHE A 170 6.12 -14.88 4.14
N ARG A 171 6.94 -15.90 4.45
CA ARG A 171 7.80 -15.98 5.66
C ARG A 171 9.30 -15.82 5.39
N ARG A 172 9.75 -15.56 4.15
CA ARG A 172 11.17 -15.54 3.78
C ARG A 172 11.61 -14.26 3.05
N HIS A 173 11.39 -13.11 3.66
CA HIS A 173 12.20 -11.91 3.41
C HIS A 173 12.92 -11.45 4.69
N ARG A 174 13.49 -12.42 5.41
CA ARG A 174 14.59 -12.22 6.36
C ARG A 174 15.71 -13.17 5.97
N ARG A 175 16.66 -12.69 5.16
CA ARG A 175 18.09 -13.10 5.08
C ARG A 175 18.73 -12.59 3.79
N CYS A 176 19.43 -11.47 3.90
CA CYS A 176 20.60 -11.02 3.14
C CYS A 176 20.82 -9.58 3.62
N THR A 177 21.96 -9.15 4.17
CA THR A 177 23.34 -9.51 3.92
C THR A 177 24.20 -9.15 5.14
N ARG A 178 25.22 -9.98 5.37
CA ARG A 178 26.38 -9.66 6.22
C ARG A 178 27.09 -8.42 5.68
N ALA A 179 27.52 -7.55 6.59
CA ALA A 179 28.53 -6.52 6.35
C ALA A 179 29.88 -7.15 6.01
N PRO A 180 30.67 -6.60 5.07
CA PRO A 180 32.09 -6.86 4.99
C PRO A 180 32.83 -5.87 5.89
N SER A 181 33.54 -6.40 6.89
CA SER A 181 34.58 -5.69 7.61
C SER A 181 35.84 -5.58 6.74
N HIS A 182 36.22 -4.37 6.34
CA HIS A 182 37.57 -4.07 5.90
C HIS A 182 38.12 -2.88 6.69
N ARG A 183 39.36 -3.06 7.14
CA ARG A 183 40.23 -2.13 7.84
C ARG A 183 40.48 -0.86 7.03
N ALA A 184 40.46 0.29 7.70
CA ALA A 184 41.53 1.28 7.74
C ALA A 184 41.32 2.14 8.99
#